data_AF-A0AAD9E6J4-F1
#
_entry.id   AF-A0AAD9E6J4-F1
#
_cell.length_a   1.000
_cell.length_b   1.000
_cell.length_c   1.000
_cell.angle_alpha   90.00
_cell.angle_beta   90.00
_cell.angle_gamma   90.00
#
_symmetry.space_group_name_H-M   'P 1'
#
loop_
_entity.id
_entity.type
_entity.pdbx_description
1 polymer ?
#
loop_
_entity_poly.entity_id
_entity_poly.type
_entity_poly.pdbx_seq_one_letter_code
_entity_poly.pdbx_strand_id
1 'polypeptide(L)'
;MGPDGICGRVLKACADQLAPVFTDIFNLSLTLGIVPSSFKRSTIVPVPKKPRPSDLNDYRPVALTSVVMKCFEKLVRDFITSSLPASTDPLQFAYRHNRSTDDAIAHLLHTTLTHLDEGRGNYVKMLFVDYSSAFNTIIPSLLTTKLGDLGLHTSLCDWISNFLTDRPQSVRVGNCASSTLTLSTGAPQGCVLSPLLYSLYTYDCTATSSSNTIVKFADDTVVVGLISDNDERAYLEEIKHLENWCQENNLLLNVSKTKELIVDCSKKQERHYQPVRISGTTVERVDSFRYLGVHISQDLSWSRHTSSLAKKARQRLYHLRRLRDFRLPSKVLRNFYTCTIESILTGNITVWFGNSTKQDRQALQRVVRSAERITHSELPDLQTTYYKRCQTKARKIVKDPTHPNNRLFSLLRSGRRFRSLKAKTERLKRSFFPQAIRALNQGN
;
A
#
# COMPACT_ATOMS: atom_id res chain seq x y z
N MET A 1 -24.36 -10.31 -2.12
CA MET A 1 -25.00 -9.97 -0.83
C MET A 1 -24.34 -10.77 0.26
N GLY A 2 -24.44 -10.31 1.52
CA GLY A 2 -23.96 -11.07 2.67
C GLY A 2 -24.83 -12.30 2.95
N PRO A 3 -24.55 -13.03 4.04
CA PRO A 3 -25.27 -14.26 4.39
C PRO A 3 -26.74 -14.02 4.76
N ASP A 4 -27.08 -12.79 5.15
CA ASP A 4 -28.42 -12.32 5.50
C ASP A 4 -29.33 -12.07 4.28
N GLY A 5 -28.78 -12.02 3.07
CA GLY A 5 -29.54 -11.74 1.86
C GLY A 5 -30.06 -10.31 1.76
N ILE A 6 -29.67 -9.41 2.67
CA ILE A 6 -30.17 -8.03 2.69
C ILE A 6 -29.35 -7.17 1.73
N CYS A 7 -30.03 -6.53 0.78
CA CYS A 7 -29.40 -5.60 -0.14
C CYS A 7 -29.17 -4.24 0.53
N GLY A 8 -28.01 -3.62 0.29
CA GLY A 8 -27.73 -2.26 0.78
C GLY A 8 -28.73 -1.21 0.28
N ARG A 9 -29.44 -1.47 -0.83
CA ARG A 9 -30.53 -0.60 -1.31
C ARG A 9 -31.71 -0.56 -0.33
N VAL A 10 -32.06 -1.70 0.28
CA VAL A 10 -33.15 -1.80 1.25
C VAL A 10 -32.79 -1.00 2.50
N LEU A 11 -31.58 -1.20 3.02
CA LEU A 11 -31.10 -0.44 4.18
C LEU A 11 -31.07 1.07 3.92
N LYS A 12 -30.71 1.48 2.70
CA LYS A 12 -30.72 2.91 2.32
C LYS A 12 -32.13 3.47 2.19
N ALA A 13 -33.07 2.71 1.64
CA ALA A 13 -34.46 3.15 1.45
C ALA A 13 -35.22 3.27 2.78
N CYS A 14 -34.90 2.41 3.76
CA CYS A 14 -35.53 2.40 5.08
C CYS A 14 -34.59 2.96 6.17
N ALA A 15 -33.65 3.84 5.81
CA ALA A 15 -32.59 4.27 6.72
C ALA A 15 -33.16 4.99 7.95
N ASP A 16 -34.16 5.85 7.78
CA ASP A 16 -34.74 6.65 8.87
C ASP A 16 -35.44 5.77 9.91
N GLN A 17 -36.06 4.68 9.47
CA GLN A 17 -36.75 3.74 10.36
C GLN A 17 -35.78 2.76 11.03
N LEU A 18 -34.73 2.33 10.31
CA LEU A 18 -33.80 1.31 10.79
C LEU A 18 -32.65 1.89 11.62
N ALA A 19 -32.27 3.15 11.41
CA ALA A 19 -31.12 3.75 12.10
C ALA A 19 -31.27 3.79 13.63
N PRO A 20 -32.42 4.16 14.22
CA PRO A 20 -32.60 4.10 15.67
C PRO A 20 -32.43 2.68 16.22
N VAL A 21 -33.04 1.69 15.56
CA VAL A 21 -32.96 0.28 15.97
C VAL A 21 -31.52 -0.24 15.90
N PHE A 22 -30.80 0.02 14.81
CA PHE A 22 -29.40 -0.40 14.71
C PHE A 22 -28.49 0.38 15.66
N THR A 23 -28.80 1.64 15.97
CA THR A 23 -28.07 2.41 16.99
C THR A 23 -28.15 1.72 18.34
N ASP A 24 -29.35 1.31 18.76
CA ASP A 24 -29.55 0.61 20.04
C ASP A 24 -28.80 -0.73 20.07
N ILE A 25 -28.88 -1.51 18.98
CA ILE A 25 -28.17 -2.78 18.84
C ILE A 25 -26.66 -2.59 18.89
N PHE A 26 -26.12 -1.59 18.19
CA PHE A 26 -24.68 -1.33 18.14
C PHE A 26 -24.16 -0.84 19.48
N ASN A 27 -24.89 0.05 20.15
CA ASN A 27 -24.53 0.54 21.48
C ASN A 27 -24.54 -0.61 22.49
N LEU A 28 -25.60 -1.43 22.52
CA LEU A 28 -25.68 -2.60 23.39
C LEU A 28 -24.53 -3.58 23.12
N SER A 29 -24.23 -3.85 21.84
CA SER A 29 -23.11 -4.70 21.44
C SER A 29 -21.77 -4.18 21.97
N LEU A 30 -21.50 -2.88 21.85
CA LEU A 30 -20.28 -2.25 22.37
C LEU A 30 -20.21 -2.27 23.89
N THR A 31 -21.33 -1.97 24.58
CA THR A 31 -21.40 -1.99 26.05
C THR A 31 -21.14 -3.37 26.61
N LEU A 32 -21.69 -4.41 25.96
CA LEU A 32 -21.50 -5.80 26.39
C LEU A 32 -20.16 -6.41 25.91
N GLY A 33 -19.48 -5.78 24.97
CA GLY A 33 -18.29 -6.36 24.33
C GLY A 33 -18.60 -7.58 23.44
N ILE A 34 -19.85 -7.76 23.00
CA ILE A 34 -20.32 -8.95 22.28
C ILE A 34 -20.88 -8.56 20.92
N VAL A 35 -20.37 -9.18 19.86
CA VAL A 35 -20.91 -9.05 18.50
C VAL A 35 -22.01 -10.09 18.28
N PRO A 36 -23.21 -9.69 17.81
CA PRO A 36 -24.27 -10.62 17.47
C PRO A 36 -23.79 -11.71 16.50
N SER A 37 -24.17 -12.97 16.77
CA SER A 37 -23.75 -14.12 15.94
C SER A 37 -24.14 -13.98 14.47
N SER A 38 -25.29 -13.36 14.20
CA SER A 38 -25.77 -13.04 12.84
C SER A 38 -24.85 -12.09 12.09
N PHE A 39 -24.13 -11.21 12.79
CA PHE A 39 -23.17 -10.26 12.21
C PHE A 39 -21.78 -10.88 12.00
N LYS A 40 -21.43 -11.91 12.77
CA LYS A 40 -20.16 -12.64 12.64
C LYS A 40 -20.15 -13.62 11.45
N ARG A 41 -21.32 -13.99 10.94
CA ARG A 41 -21.45 -14.94 9.83
C ARG A 41 -20.88 -14.37 8.53
N SER A 42 -20.14 -15.18 7.80
CA SER A 42 -19.60 -14.81 6.48
C SER A 42 -19.76 -15.90 5.43
N THR A 43 -19.83 -15.49 4.17
CA THR A 43 -19.75 -16.39 3.02
C THR A 43 -18.48 -16.09 2.25
N ILE A 44 -17.58 -17.06 2.16
CA ILE A 44 -16.33 -16.97 1.41
C ILE A 44 -16.62 -17.24 -0.07
N VAL A 45 -16.24 -16.30 -0.92
CA VAL A 45 -16.31 -16.44 -2.38
C VAL A 45 -14.88 -16.47 -2.93
N PRO A 46 -14.42 -17.59 -3.50
CA PRO A 46 -13.11 -17.68 -4.14
C PRO A 46 -13.04 -16.80 -5.39
N VAL A 47 -12.12 -15.83 -5.42
CA VAL A 47 -11.90 -14.94 -6.57
C VAL A 47 -10.55 -15.28 -7.24
N PRO A 48 -10.50 -15.58 -8.55
CA PRO A 48 -9.25 -15.88 -9.22
C PRO A 48 -8.23 -14.73 -9.18
N LYS A 49 -6.98 -15.03 -8.79
CA LYS A 49 -5.80 -14.12 -8.85
C LYS A 49 -5.28 -13.96 -10.27
N LYS A 50 -5.48 -14.99 -11.12
CA LYS A 50 -5.01 -15.04 -12.50
C LYS A 50 -6.11 -15.58 -13.44
N PRO A 51 -6.06 -15.28 -14.76
CA PRO A 51 -7.13 -15.66 -15.69
C PRO A 51 -7.41 -17.16 -15.79
N ARG A 52 -6.39 -18.00 -15.57
CA ARG A 52 -6.49 -19.46 -15.58
C ARG A 52 -5.89 -20.01 -14.28
N PRO A 53 -6.67 -20.06 -13.19
CA PRO A 53 -6.22 -20.65 -11.94
C PRO A 53 -5.97 -22.15 -12.13
N SER A 54 -4.84 -22.65 -11.60
CA SER A 54 -4.41 -24.05 -11.69
C SER A 54 -4.37 -24.72 -10.31
N ASP A 55 -4.25 -23.93 -9.24
CA ASP A 55 -4.16 -24.38 -7.85
C ASP A 55 -5.14 -23.58 -6.96
N LEU A 56 -5.51 -24.11 -5.79
CA LEU A 56 -6.34 -23.41 -4.80
C LEU A 56 -5.70 -22.09 -4.33
N ASN A 57 -4.36 -22.03 -4.28
CA ASN A 57 -3.61 -20.83 -3.94
C ASN A 57 -3.74 -19.71 -4.99
N ASP A 58 -4.24 -20.03 -6.20
CA ASP A 58 -4.58 -19.02 -7.21
C ASP A 58 -5.90 -18.31 -6.94
N TYR A 59 -6.63 -18.67 -5.88
CA TYR A 59 -7.84 -17.97 -5.46
C TYR A 59 -7.57 -17.07 -4.25
N ARG A 60 -8.30 -15.95 -4.18
CA ARG A 60 -8.43 -15.14 -2.96
C ARG A 60 -9.75 -15.49 -2.28
N PRO A 61 -9.74 -15.92 -1.01
CA PRO A 61 -10.98 -16.17 -0.28
C PRO A 61 -11.58 -14.84 0.18
N VAL A 62 -12.56 -14.30 -0.55
CA VAL A 62 -13.21 -13.03 -0.17
C VAL A 62 -14.41 -13.31 0.73
N ALA A 63 -14.34 -12.87 1.98
CA ALA A 63 -15.42 -12.93 2.94
C ALA A 63 -16.49 -11.86 2.67
N LEU A 64 -17.72 -12.31 2.44
CA LEU A 64 -18.90 -11.47 2.37
C LEU A 64 -19.62 -11.50 3.71
N THR A 65 -19.59 -10.38 4.43
CA THR A 65 -20.37 -10.11 5.66
C THR A 65 -21.66 -9.35 5.35
N SER A 66 -22.59 -9.30 6.31
CA SER A 66 -23.81 -8.51 6.21
C SER A 66 -23.49 -7.02 5.98
N VAL A 67 -24.36 -6.32 5.23
CA VAL A 67 -24.17 -4.88 5.01
C VAL A 67 -24.30 -4.11 6.33
N VAL A 68 -25.16 -4.58 7.24
CA VAL A 68 -25.31 -4.03 8.59
C VAL A 68 -23.99 -4.11 9.36
N MET A 69 -23.31 -5.27 9.36
CA MET A 69 -22.01 -5.40 10.04
C MET A 69 -20.98 -4.47 9.42
N LYS A 70 -20.95 -4.31 8.09
CA LYS A 70 -20.02 -3.36 7.43
C LYS A 70 -20.26 -1.91 7.86
N CYS A 71 -21.52 -1.52 8.12
CA CYS A 71 -21.83 -0.22 8.70
C CYS A 71 -21.27 -0.10 10.12
N PHE A 72 -21.46 -1.12 10.94
CA PHE A 72 -20.95 -1.14 12.32
C PHE A 72 -19.42 -1.11 12.37
N GLU A 73 -18.74 -1.96 11.59
CA GLU A 73 -17.29 -1.96 11.43
C GLU A 73 -16.74 -0.59 11.02
N LYS A 74 -17.47 0.15 10.17
CA LYS A 74 -17.07 1.49 9.73
C LYS A 74 -17.10 2.48 10.90
N LEU A 75 -18.15 2.46 11.73
CA LEU A 75 -18.26 3.30 12.92
C LEU A 75 -17.14 2.98 13.92
N VAL A 76 -16.91 1.70 14.20
CA VAL A 76 -15.84 1.24 15.10
C VAL A 76 -14.46 1.62 14.57
N ARG A 77 -14.21 1.45 13.27
CA ARG A 77 -12.95 1.86 12.63
C ARG A 77 -12.72 3.36 12.78
N ASP A 78 -13.73 4.18 12.52
CA ASP A 78 -13.62 5.63 12.59
C ASP A 78 -13.35 6.07 14.04
N PHE A 79 -14.00 5.44 15.03
CA PHE A 79 -13.71 5.63 16.46
C PHE A 79 -12.26 5.26 16.81
N ILE A 80 -11.81 4.03 16.50
CA ILE A 80 -10.43 3.59 16.77
C ILE A 80 -9.42 4.57 16.17
N THR A 81 -9.62 4.95 14.90
CA THR A 81 -8.70 5.86 14.19
C THR A 81 -8.62 7.22 14.87
N SER A 82 -9.74 7.73 15.40
CA SER A 82 -9.77 9.01 16.14
C SER A 82 -9.13 8.94 17.53
N SER A 83 -9.14 7.76 18.15
CA SER A 83 -8.57 7.53 19.49
C SER A 83 -7.06 7.25 19.48
N LEU A 84 -6.51 6.88 18.33
CA LEU A 84 -5.08 6.55 18.21
C LEU A 84 -4.19 7.80 18.17
N PRO A 85 -3.00 7.78 18.81
CA PRO A 85 -2.02 8.84 18.67
C PRO A 85 -1.61 9.05 17.21
N ALA A 86 -1.42 10.32 16.82
CA ALA A 86 -0.96 10.66 15.47
C ALA A 86 0.42 10.06 15.14
N SER A 87 1.25 9.85 16.16
CA SER A 87 2.60 9.29 16.06
C SER A 87 2.63 7.76 15.93
N THR A 88 1.50 7.06 16.05
CA THR A 88 1.47 5.59 15.93
C THR A 88 1.97 5.17 14.55
N ASP A 89 3.04 4.38 14.53
CA ASP A 89 3.62 3.74 13.34
C ASP A 89 3.69 4.66 12.09
N PRO A 90 4.55 5.69 12.12
CA PRO A 90 4.59 6.73 11.08
C PRO A 90 4.98 6.21 9.70
N LEU A 91 5.58 5.02 9.62
CA LEU A 91 6.04 4.37 8.39
C LEU A 91 5.09 3.26 7.89
N GLN A 92 3.91 3.11 8.52
CA GLN A 92 2.77 2.43 7.93
C GLN A 92 1.95 3.42 7.08
N PHE A 93 1.95 3.21 5.78
CA PHE A 93 1.28 4.09 4.82
C PHE A 93 -0.10 3.59 4.40
N ALA A 94 -0.43 2.32 4.61
CA ALA A 94 -1.76 1.82 4.26
C ALA A 94 -2.81 2.24 5.29
N TYR A 95 -4.05 2.40 4.82
CA TYR A 95 -5.23 2.70 5.65
C TYR A 95 -5.15 3.95 6.53
N ARG A 96 -4.13 4.79 6.33
CA ARG A 96 -4.01 6.09 6.99
C ARG A 96 -4.52 7.20 6.10
N HIS A 97 -5.12 8.21 6.73
CA HIS A 97 -5.55 9.41 6.01
C HIS A 97 -4.34 10.08 5.34
N ASN A 98 -4.52 10.55 4.11
CA ASN A 98 -3.51 11.29 3.37
C ASN A 98 -2.17 10.53 3.19
N ARG A 99 -2.20 9.20 3.15
CA ARG A 99 -1.09 8.33 2.75
C ARG A 99 -1.50 7.51 1.53
N SER A 100 -0.51 7.18 0.70
CA SER A 100 -0.72 6.41 -0.52
C SER A 100 0.51 5.55 -0.83
N THR A 101 0.36 4.59 -1.75
CA THR A 101 1.48 3.80 -2.28
C THR A 101 2.61 4.69 -2.78
N ASP A 102 2.25 5.82 -3.39
CA ASP A 102 3.21 6.77 -3.90
C ASP A 102 4.00 7.47 -2.77
N ASP A 103 3.39 7.72 -1.60
CA ASP A 103 4.12 8.29 -0.45
C ASP A 103 5.11 7.30 0.15
N ALA A 104 4.72 6.02 0.24
CA ALA A 104 5.60 4.94 0.71
C ALA A 104 6.82 4.77 -0.20
N ILE A 105 6.61 4.69 -1.53
CA ILE A 105 7.72 4.56 -2.49
C ILE A 105 8.56 5.85 -2.52
N ALA A 106 7.94 7.03 -2.45
CA ALA A 106 8.68 8.28 -2.41
C ALA A 106 9.57 8.38 -1.16
N HIS A 107 9.08 7.94 0.00
CA HIS A 107 9.87 7.83 1.23
C HIS A 107 11.05 6.87 1.04
N LEU A 108 10.77 5.62 0.62
CA LEU A 108 11.78 4.58 0.36
C LEU A 108 12.90 5.09 -0.56
N LEU A 109 12.54 5.67 -1.71
CA LEU A 109 13.52 6.19 -2.66
C LEU A 109 14.25 7.42 -2.14
N HIS A 110 13.61 8.28 -1.35
CA HIS A 110 14.29 9.44 -0.79
C HIS A 110 15.35 9.02 0.23
N THR A 111 15.01 8.11 1.14
CA THR A 111 15.96 7.53 2.10
C THR A 111 17.13 6.88 1.35
N THR A 112 16.82 6.05 0.34
CA THR A 112 17.82 5.39 -0.51
C THR A 112 18.76 6.38 -1.19
N LEU A 113 18.19 7.36 -1.91
CA LEU A 113 18.96 8.30 -2.71
C LEU A 113 19.76 9.27 -1.86
N THR A 114 19.27 9.60 -0.66
CA THR A 114 19.98 10.51 0.27
C THR A 114 21.23 9.81 0.81
N HIS A 115 21.10 8.56 1.27
CA HIS A 115 22.24 7.77 1.73
C HIS A 115 23.32 7.57 0.65
N LEU A 116 22.90 7.28 -0.59
CA LEU A 116 23.81 7.17 -1.74
C LEU A 116 24.52 8.49 -2.11
N ASP A 117 23.95 9.63 -1.74
CA ASP A 117 24.49 10.97 -2.03
C ASP A 117 25.47 11.46 -0.94
N GLU A 118 25.44 10.84 0.24
CA GLU A 118 26.26 11.22 1.39
C GLU A 118 27.73 10.82 1.22
N GLY A 119 28.00 9.54 0.96
CA GLY A 119 29.35 8.96 0.92
C GLY A 119 29.66 8.22 -0.39
N ARG A 120 30.91 8.33 -0.86
CA ARG A 120 31.39 7.48 -1.95
C ARG A 120 31.53 6.05 -1.43
N GLY A 121 30.86 5.10 -2.08
CA GLY A 121 30.85 3.71 -1.65
C GLY A 121 29.67 3.35 -0.75
N ASN A 122 28.78 4.27 -0.40
CA ASN A 122 27.53 3.91 0.24
C ASN A 122 26.67 3.08 -0.73
N TYR A 123 25.97 2.09 -0.20
CA TYR A 123 24.97 1.30 -0.93
C TYR A 123 23.78 0.97 -0.03
N VAL A 124 22.70 0.51 -0.62
CA VAL A 124 21.46 0.21 0.09
C VAL A 124 21.02 -1.21 -0.22
N LYS A 125 20.64 -1.97 0.80
CA LYS A 125 19.99 -3.28 0.64
C LYS A 125 18.51 -3.15 1.01
N MET A 126 17.64 -3.71 0.20
CA MET A 126 16.19 -3.71 0.41
C MET A 126 15.70 -5.16 0.45
N LEU A 127 15.15 -5.57 1.58
CA LEU A 127 14.47 -6.85 1.72
C LEU A 127 12.96 -6.62 1.59
N PHE A 128 12.39 -7.02 0.46
CA PHE A 128 10.94 -7.00 0.26
C PHE A 128 10.36 -8.27 0.85
N VAL A 129 9.62 -8.14 1.95
CA VAL A 129 9.07 -9.24 2.74
C VAL A 129 7.68 -9.60 2.24
N ASP A 130 7.43 -10.89 2.05
CA ASP A 130 6.09 -11.43 1.77
C ASP A 130 5.67 -12.35 2.92
N TYR A 131 4.46 -12.13 3.44
CA TYR A 131 3.88 -12.98 4.48
C TYR A 131 2.91 -14.00 3.88
N SER A 132 3.02 -15.25 4.34
CA SER A 132 2.06 -16.28 4.00
C SER A 132 0.74 -16.04 4.72
N SER A 133 -0.28 -15.62 3.98
CA SER A 133 -1.65 -15.52 4.49
C SER A 133 -1.81 -14.52 5.66
N ALA A 134 -1.10 -13.40 5.62
CA ALA A 134 -0.91 -12.46 6.74
C ALA A 134 -2.18 -12.16 7.58
N PHE A 135 -3.30 -11.85 6.92
CA PHE A 135 -4.57 -11.57 7.61
C PHE A 135 -5.11 -12.77 8.39
N ASN A 136 -4.91 -13.99 7.89
CA ASN A 136 -5.42 -15.20 8.51
C ASN A 136 -4.60 -15.65 9.71
N THR A 137 -3.42 -15.06 9.94
CA THR A 137 -2.53 -15.47 11.05
C THR A 137 -2.66 -14.60 12.29
N ILE A 138 -3.46 -13.52 12.25
CA ILE A 138 -3.72 -12.66 13.41
C ILE A 138 -4.26 -13.51 14.56
N ILE A 139 -3.60 -13.44 15.72
CA ILE A 139 -4.09 -14.05 16.96
C ILE A 139 -4.88 -13.00 17.74
N PRO A 140 -6.19 -13.21 18.03
CA PRO A 140 -7.02 -12.21 18.70
C PRO A 140 -6.51 -11.80 20.08
N SER A 141 -5.99 -12.74 20.88
CA SER A 141 -5.43 -12.43 22.20
C SER A 141 -4.21 -11.51 22.11
N LEU A 142 -3.27 -11.79 21.20
CA LEU A 142 -2.10 -10.93 21.00
C LEU A 142 -2.48 -9.54 20.49
N LEU A 143 -3.44 -9.47 19.55
CA LEU A 143 -3.97 -8.19 19.09
C LEU A 143 -4.61 -7.41 20.25
N THR A 144 -5.38 -8.06 21.12
CA THR A 144 -6.03 -7.43 22.28
C THR A 144 -4.99 -6.78 23.20
N THR A 145 -3.88 -7.46 23.49
CA THR A 145 -2.76 -6.89 24.27
C THR A 145 -2.21 -5.63 23.60
N LYS A 146 -1.87 -5.70 22.31
CA LYS A 146 -1.34 -4.55 21.55
C LYS A 146 -2.30 -3.37 21.49
N LEU A 147 -3.61 -3.64 21.40
CA LEU A 147 -4.64 -2.59 21.42
C LEU A 147 -4.70 -1.90 22.81
N GLY A 148 -4.50 -2.67 23.89
CA GLY A 148 -4.33 -2.14 25.24
C GLY A 148 -3.09 -1.25 25.37
N ASP A 149 -1.95 -1.69 24.81
CA ASP A 149 -0.70 -0.90 24.80
C ASP A 149 -0.84 0.42 24.04
N LEU A 150 -1.72 0.46 23.04
CA LEU A 150 -2.09 1.67 22.30
C LEU A 150 -3.08 2.58 23.03
N GLY A 151 -3.53 2.19 24.24
CA GLY A 151 -4.43 2.97 25.08
C GLY A 151 -5.92 2.84 24.73
N LEU A 152 -6.32 1.82 23.97
CA LEU A 152 -7.73 1.57 23.70
C LEU A 152 -8.42 0.95 24.93
N HIS A 153 -9.67 1.36 25.17
CA HIS A 153 -10.44 0.91 26.32
C HIS A 153 -10.73 -0.61 26.26
N THR A 154 -10.65 -1.29 27.41
CA THR A 154 -10.80 -2.75 27.52
C THR A 154 -12.08 -3.27 26.85
N SER A 155 -13.22 -2.60 27.03
CA SER A 155 -14.48 -3.03 26.40
C SER A 155 -14.44 -3.06 24.87
N LEU A 156 -13.69 -2.14 24.24
CA LEU A 156 -13.49 -2.14 22.80
C LEU A 156 -12.53 -3.25 22.37
N CYS A 157 -11.47 -3.49 23.15
CA CYS A 157 -10.56 -4.60 22.93
C CYS A 157 -11.29 -5.95 23.03
N ASP A 158 -12.17 -6.12 24.01
CA ASP A 158 -13.02 -7.30 24.18
C ASP A 158 -14.01 -7.45 23.02
N TRP A 159 -14.62 -6.35 22.57
CA TRP A 159 -15.48 -6.36 21.40
C TRP A 159 -14.74 -6.79 20.13
N ILE A 160 -13.51 -6.30 19.91
CA ILE A 160 -12.66 -6.70 18.78
C ILE A 160 -12.24 -8.17 18.89
N SER A 161 -11.91 -8.62 20.10
CA SER A 161 -11.62 -10.04 20.36
C SER A 161 -12.84 -10.90 20.01
N ASN A 162 -14.03 -10.53 20.48
CA ASN A 162 -15.28 -11.22 20.17
C ASN A 162 -15.63 -11.17 18.67
N PHE A 163 -15.35 -10.06 18.00
CA PHE A 163 -15.48 -9.94 16.54
C PHE A 163 -14.56 -10.94 15.82
N LEU A 164 -13.37 -11.20 16.37
CA LEU A 164 -12.36 -12.07 15.77
C LEU A 164 -12.37 -13.53 16.28
N THR A 165 -13.25 -13.91 17.20
CA THR A 165 -13.42 -15.30 17.64
C THR A 165 -14.72 -15.89 17.12
N ASP A 166 -14.89 -17.21 17.13
CA ASP A 166 -16.14 -17.94 16.87
C ASP A 166 -16.95 -17.43 15.68
N ARG A 167 -16.28 -17.18 14.55
CA ARG A 167 -16.92 -16.69 13.33
C ARG A 167 -17.35 -17.84 12.44
N PRO A 168 -18.66 -18.07 12.22
CA PRO A 168 -19.12 -19.07 11.28
C PRO A 168 -18.90 -18.60 9.84
N GLN A 169 -18.27 -19.44 9.03
CA GLN A 169 -18.03 -19.20 7.61
C GLN A 169 -18.40 -20.42 6.76
N SER A 170 -18.87 -20.17 5.54
CA SER A 170 -19.09 -21.20 4.51
C SER A 170 -18.52 -20.74 3.18
N VAL A 171 -18.02 -21.66 2.37
CA VAL A 171 -17.50 -21.36 1.02
C VAL A 171 -18.62 -21.54 0.01
N ARG A 172 -18.80 -20.57 -0.89
CA ARG A 172 -19.79 -20.64 -1.97
C ARG A 172 -19.13 -20.56 -3.34
N VAL A 173 -19.41 -21.55 -4.19
CA VAL A 173 -18.97 -21.63 -5.59
C VAL A 173 -20.19 -21.82 -6.46
N GLY A 174 -20.51 -20.82 -7.29
CA GLY A 174 -21.76 -20.80 -8.05
C GLY A 174 -22.98 -20.87 -7.12
N ASN A 175 -23.79 -21.90 -7.31
CA ASN A 175 -25.01 -22.17 -6.53
C ASN A 175 -24.77 -23.17 -5.37
N CYS A 176 -23.57 -23.72 -5.25
CA CYS A 176 -23.24 -24.69 -4.20
C CYS A 176 -22.57 -23.97 -3.01
N ALA A 177 -22.94 -24.38 -1.80
CA ALA A 177 -22.33 -23.93 -0.56
C ALA A 177 -21.78 -25.12 0.24
N SER A 178 -20.65 -24.93 0.90
CA SER A 178 -20.08 -25.92 1.81
C SER A 178 -20.83 -26.00 3.13
N SER A 179 -20.47 -26.98 3.96
CA SER A 179 -20.75 -26.94 5.39
C SER A 179 -20.12 -25.70 6.04
N THR A 180 -20.65 -25.31 7.20
CA THR A 180 -20.13 -24.19 7.98
C THR A 180 -18.95 -24.64 8.83
N LEU A 181 -17.89 -23.84 8.84
CA LEU A 181 -16.74 -23.97 9.72
C LEU A 181 -16.63 -22.72 10.58
N THR A 182 -16.28 -22.88 11.86
CA THR A 182 -16.11 -21.77 12.79
C THR A 182 -14.62 -21.45 12.95
N LEU A 183 -14.25 -20.17 12.77
CA LEU A 183 -12.88 -19.70 12.94
C LEU A 183 -12.74 -18.77 14.14
N SER A 184 -11.66 -18.97 14.91
CA SER A 184 -11.29 -18.10 16.03
C SER A 184 -9.90 -17.47 15.88
N THR A 185 -9.37 -17.48 14.66
CA THR A 185 -8.09 -16.85 14.29
C THR A 185 -8.23 -16.07 12.98
N GLY A 186 -7.33 -15.12 12.77
CA GLY A 186 -7.30 -14.28 11.59
C GLY A 186 -8.40 -13.23 11.52
N ALA A 187 -8.26 -12.30 10.59
CA ALA A 187 -9.25 -11.30 10.23
C ALA A 187 -9.77 -11.56 8.80
N PRO A 188 -11.08 -11.62 8.55
CA PRO A 188 -11.60 -12.03 7.24
C PRO A 188 -11.25 -11.05 6.12
N GLN A 189 -10.75 -11.57 4.99
CA GLN A 189 -10.45 -10.74 3.82
C GLN A 189 -11.74 -10.22 3.17
N GLY A 190 -12.01 -8.91 3.26
CA GLY A 190 -13.24 -8.30 2.71
C GLY A 190 -14.14 -7.66 3.77
N CYS A 191 -13.79 -7.84 5.04
CA CYS A 191 -14.29 -7.02 6.15
C CYS A 191 -13.69 -5.60 6.11
N VAL A 192 -14.42 -4.64 6.65
CA VAL A 192 -14.05 -3.21 6.66
C VAL A 192 -12.97 -2.94 7.72
N LEU A 193 -13.04 -3.65 8.85
CA LEU A 193 -12.16 -3.43 10.00
C LEU A 193 -10.83 -4.18 9.89
N SER A 194 -10.82 -5.35 9.23
CA SER A 194 -9.64 -6.23 9.12
C SER A 194 -8.35 -5.55 8.65
N PRO A 195 -8.37 -4.65 7.65
CA PRO A 195 -7.15 -3.98 7.22
C PRO A 195 -6.55 -3.04 8.28
N LEU A 196 -7.39 -2.33 9.04
CA LEU A 196 -6.93 -1.52 10.17
C LEU A 196 -6.35 -2.42 11.27
N LEU A 197 -7.04 -3.50 11.63
CA LEU A 197 -6.58 -4.41 12.68
C LEU A 197 -5.21 -5.03 12.35
N TYR A 198 -4.94 -5.36 11.08
CA TYR A 198 -3.62 -5.83 10.68
C TYR A 198 -2.54 -4.74 10.82
N SER A 199 -2.85 -3.49 10.46
CA SER A 199 -1.93 -2.37 10.70
C SER A 199 -1.65 -2.15 12.19
N LEU A 200 -2.67 -2.31 13.06
CA LEU A 200 -2.48 -2.23 14.51
C LEU A 200 -1.79 -3.46 15.09
N TYR A 201 -1.93 -4.63 14.47
CA TYR A 201 -1.22 -5.85 14.88
C TYR A 201 0.29 -5.75 14.66
N THR A 202 0.68 -5.00 13.63
CA THR A 202 2.07 -4.87 13.17
C THR A 202 2.71 -3.53 13.54
N TYR A 203 2.06 -2.72 14.38
CA TYR A 203 2.45 -1.33 14.64
C TYR A 203 3.85 -1.19 15.27
N ASP A 204 4.22 -2.15 16.10
CA ASP A 204 5.48 -2.26 16.84
C ASP A 204 6.60 -2.93 16.02
N CYS A 205 6.30 -3.38 14.80
CA CYS A 205 7.33 -3.79 13.83
C CYS A 205 8.04 -2.53 13.31
N THR A 206 9.05 -2.10 14.04
CA THR A 206 9.87 -0.91 13.76
C THR A 206 11.34 -1.25 13.74
N ALA A 207 12.13 -0.50 12.98
CA ALA A 207 13.57 -0.73 12.89
C ALA A 207 14.27 -0.52 14.25
N THR A 208 15.21 -1.41 14.58
CA THR A 208 16.01 -1.35 15.82
C THR A 208 17.22 -0.41 15.70
N SER A 209 17.79 -0.29 14.49
CA SER A 209 18.94 0.59 14.22
C SER A 209 18.55 1.82 13.41
N SER A 210 19.26 2.94 13.64
CA SER A 210 19.13 4.18 12.85
C SER A 210 19.61 4.03 11.40
N SER A 211 20.47 3.05 11.12
CA SER A 211 20.90 2.68 9.75
C SER A 211 19.89 1.79 9.03
N ASN A 212 18.80 1.41 9.70
CA ASN A 212 17.74 0.61 9.12
C ASN A 212 16.41 1.39 9.09
N THR A 213 15.51 0.98 8.19
CA THR A 213 14.15 1.51 8.15
C THR A 213 13.20 0.43 7.70
N ILE A 214 12.07 0.29 8.40
CA ILE A 214 10.98 -0.61 8.00
C ILE A 214 9.84 0.24 7.47
N VAL A 215 9.49 0.06 6.19
CA VAL A 215 8.37 0.74 5.54
C VAL A 215 7.27 -0.27 5.25
N LYS A 216 6.05 0.04 5.69
CA LYS A 216 4.90 -0.87 5.60
C LYS A 216 3.78 -0.24 4.77
N PHE A 217 3.14 -1.07 3.97
CA PHE A 217 1.87 -0.75 3.32
C PHE A 217 0.97 -1.98 3.41
N ALA A 218 0.17 -2.04 4.48
CA ALA A 218 -0.57 -3.23 4.86
C ALA A 218 0.43 -4.38 5.09
N ASP A 219 0.27 -5.50 4.39
CA ASP A 219 1.15 -6.67 4.42
C ASP A 219 2.43 -6.52 3.59
N ASP A 220 2.50 -5.55 2.67
CA ASP A 220 3.73 -5.26 1.92
C ASP A 220 4.74 -4.52 2.81
N THR A 221 5.76 -5.24 3.32
CA THR A 221 6.83 -4.70 4.17
C THR A 221 8.16 -4.68 3.43
N VAL A 222 8.94 -3.60 3.59
CA VAL A 222 10.34 -3.54 3.14
C VAL A 222 11.25 -3.12 4.28
N VAL A 223 12.31 -3.91 4.50
CA VAL A 223 13.43 -3.55 5.38
C VAL A 223 14.52 -2.93 4.52
N VAL A 224 14.96 -1.73 4.88
CA VAL A 224 15.98 -0.97 4.15
C VAL A 224 17.20 -0.86 5.05
N GLY A 225 18.33 -1.40 4.61
CA GLY A 225 19.63 -1.23 5.26
C GLY A 225 20.48 -0.19 4.52
N LEU A 226 20.89 0.84 5.24
CA LEU A 226 21.77 1.91 4.77
C LEU A 226 23.22 1.55 5.09
N ILE A 227 23.96 1.05 4.10
CA ILE A 227 25.28 0.48 4.31
C ILE A 227 26.37 1.52 4.00
N SER A 228 27.23 1.75 4.98
CA SER A 228 28.45 2.56 4.89
C SER A 228 29.64 1.66 5.18
N ASP A 229 30.81 1.98 4.58
CA ASP A 229 32.08 1.28 4.84
C ASP A 229 32.02 -0.25 4.70
N ASN A 230 31.06 -0.75 3.91
CA ASN A 230 30.78 -2.17 3.72
C ASN A 230 30.39 -2.94 5.00
N ASP A 231 29.91 -2.24 6.04
CA ASP A 231 29.42 -2.87 7.26
C ASP A 231 27.93 -3.22 7.15
N GLU A 232 27.64 -4.50 6.88
CA GLU A 232 26.29 -5.03 6.78
C GLU A 232 25.69 -5.52 8.12
N ARG A 233 26.42 -5.43 9.25
CA ARG A 233 26.02 -6.07 10.52
C ARG A 233 24.64 -5.62 10.99
N ALA A 234 24.41 -4.31 11.05
CA ALA A 234 23.14 -3.76 11.51
C ALA A 234 21.96 -4.23 10.66
N TYR A 235 22.13 -4.36 9.35
CA TYR A 235 21.07 -4.84 8.45
C TYR A 235 20.80 -6.34 8.66
N LEU A 236 21.84 -7.16 8.80
CA LEU A 236 21.70 -8.59 9.04
C LEU A 236 21.10 -8.89 10.43
N GLU A 237 21.47 -8.11 11.44
CA GLU A 237 20.86 -8.18 12.77
C GLU A 237 19.38 -7.79 12.73
N GLU A 238 19.02 -6.73 11.99
CA GLU A 238 17.61 -6.33 11.82
C GLU A 238 16.76 -7.42 11.19
N ILE A 239 17.30 -8.15 10.22
CA ILE A 239 16.58 -9.27 9.60
C ILE A 239 16.33 -10.39 10.61
N LYS A 240 17.30 -10.68 11.50
CA LYS A 240 17.12 -11.65 12.59
C LYS A 240 16.07 -11.17 13.60
N HIS A 241 16.11 -9.89 13.98
CA HIS A 241 15.10 -9.30 14.85
C HIS A 241 13.71 -9.38 14.22
N LEU A 242 13.59 -9.09 12.92
CA LEU A 242 12.33 -9.23 12.21
C LEU A 242 11.84 -10.68 12.18
N GLU A 243 12.74 -11.65 11.96
CA GLU A 243 12.39 -13.08 11.98
C GLU A 243 11.84 -13.49 13.35
N ASN A 244 12.53 -13.14 14.44
CA ASN A 244 12.07 -13.42 15.80
C ASN A 244 10.74 -12.72 16.11
N TRP A 245 10.62 -11.44 15.77
CA TRP A 245 9.38 -10.69 15.96
C TRP A 245 8.22 -11.34 15.18
N CYS A 246 8.46 -11.82 13.95
CA CYS A 246 7.45 -12.54 13.19
C CYS A 246 7.01 -13.85 13.88
N GLN A 247 7.95 -14.60 14.48
CA GLN A 247 7.62 -15.81 15.23
C GLN A 247 6.77 -15.50 16.47
N GLU A 248 7.14 -14.49 17.24
CA GLU A 248 6.38 -14.03 18.42
C GLU A 248 4.97 -13.53 18.06
N ASN A 249 4.84 -12.94 16.87
CA ASN A 249 3.58 -12.40 16.36
C ASN A 249 2.85 -13.35 15.40
N ASN A 250 3.19 -14.65 15.39
CA ASN A 250 2.54 -15.66 14.54
C ASN A 250 2.41 -15.22 13.07
N LEU A 251 3.43 -14.56 12.52
CA LEU A 251 3.51 -14.15 11.12
C LEU A 251 4.49 -15.07 10.40
N LEU A 252 3.99 -15.73 9.36
CA LEU A 252 4.79 -16.69 8.61
C LEU A 252 5.46 -16.02 7.42
N LEU A 253 6.78 -15.91 7.44
CA LEU A 253 7.58 -15.37 6.33
C LEU A 253 7.58 -16.34 5.14
N ASN A 254 7.30 -15.82 3.94
CA ASN A 254 7.41 -16.57 2.70
C ASN A 254 8.76 -16.33 2.04
N VAL A 255 9.79 -17.08 2.46
CA VAL A 255 11.17 -16.90 1.95
C VAL A 255 11.26 -17.02 0.42
N SER A 256 10.42 -17.86 -0.20
CA SER A 256 10.39 -18.02 -1.67
C SER A 256 9.90 -16.79 -2.43
N LYS A 257 9.09 -15.93 -1.79
CA LYS A 257 8.56 -14.70 -2.38
C LYS A 257 9.25 -13.44 -1.86
N THR A 258 9.85 -13.52 -0.68
CA THR A 258 10.76 -12.50 -0.16
C THR A 258 11.95 -12.37 -1.11
N LYS A 259 12.33 -11.13 -1.45
CA LYS A 259 13.44 -10.85 -2.37
C LYS A 259 14.34 -9.76 -1.82
N GLU A 260 15.65 -9.90 -2.05
CA GLU A 260 16.63 -8.86 -1.79
C GLU A 260 16.94 -8.08 -3.08
N LEU A 261 16.93 -6.76 -3.01
CA LEU A 261 17.42 -5.86 -4.05
C LEU A 261 18.55 -5.03 -3.47
N ILE A 262 19.70 -5.01 -4.15
CA ILE A 262 20.84 -4.17 -3.75
C ILE A 262 20.92 -3.00 -4.72
N VAL A 263 20.96 -1.79 -4.19
CA VAL A 263 21.19 -0.56 -4.95
C VAL A 263 22.59 -0.08 -4.65
N ASP A 264 23.51 -0.32 -5.58
CA ASP A 264 24.87 0.17 -5.53
C ASP A 264 25.20 0.95 -6.81
N CYS A 265 25.64 2.19 -6.63
CA CYS A 265 26.03 3.08 -7.73
C CYS A 265 27.55 3.14 -7.95
N SER A 266 28.33 2.42 -7.13
CA SER A 266 29.79 2.37 -7.19
C SER A 266 30.24 1.44 -8.31
N LYS A 267 30.54 2.00 -9.48
CA LYS A 267 30.99 1.23 -10.66
C LYS A 267 32.41 0.65 -10.55
N LYS A 268 33.15 0.93 -9.47
CA LYS A 268 34.59 0.67 -9.37
C LYS A 268 35.00 -0.32 -8.27
N GLN A 269 34.04 -0.90 -7.53
CA GLN A 269 34.35 -1.82 -6.45
C GLN A 269 33.69 -3.17 -6.71
N GLU A 270 34.50 -4.20 -6.85
CA GLU A 270 34.04 -5.58 -6.76
C GLU A 270 33.73 -5.84 -5.28
N ARG A 271 32.46 -6.12 -4.97
CA ARG A 271 31.96 -6.24 -3.60
C ARG A 271 31.37 -7.62 -3.38
N HIS A 272 31.79 -8.23 -2.29
CA HIS A 272 31.19 -9.45 -1.78
C HIS A 272 30.09 -9.09 -0.78
N TYR A 273 28.85 -8.96 -1.29
CA TYR A 273 27.70 -8.73 -0.44
C TYR A 273 27.33 -9.99 0.33
N GLN A 274 27.11 -9.86 1.64
CA GLN A 274 26.73 -11.02 2.44
C GLN A 274 25.32 -11.50 2.03
N PRO A 275 25.09 -12.83 1.90
CA PRO A 275 23.78 -13.36 1.58
C PRO A 275 22.85 -13.26 2.79
N VAL A 276 21.63 -12.78 2.57
CA VAL A 276 20.58 -12.82 3.59
C VAL A 276 20.05 -14.23 3.73
N ARG A 277 19.92 -14.71 4.96
CA ARG A 277 19.30 -16.00 5.30
C ARG A 277 18.16 -15.79 6.28
N ILE A 278 17.02 -16.43 6.00
CA ILE A 278 15.84 -16.46 6.88
C ILE A 278 15.52 -17.93 7.11
N SER A 279 15.42 -18.36 8.38
CA SER A 279 15.19 -19.75 8.76
C SER A 279 16.15 -20.73 8.06
N GLY A 280 17.42 -20.35 7.94
CA GLY A 280 18.48 -21.13 7.28
C GLY A 280 18.45 -21.11 5.74
N THR A 281 17.40 -20.54 5.11
CA THR A 281 17.27 -20.47 3.66
C THR A 281 17.78 -19.14 3.11
N THR A 282 18.61 -19.18 2.07
CA THR A 282 19.12 -17.97 1.41
C THR A 282 18.01 -17.27 0.63
N VAL A 283 17.83 -15.97 0.87
CA VAL A 283 16.88 -15.14 0.12
C VAL A 283 17.41 -14.88 -1.28
N GLU A 284 16.53 -15.01 -2.29
CA GLU A 284 16.89 -14.70 -3.68
C GLU A 284 17.15 -13.21 -3.85
N ARG A 285 18.30 -12.88 -4.45
CA ARG A 285 18.64 -11.53 -4.90
C ARG A 285 18.16 -11.30 -6.32
N VAL A 286 17.54 -10.15 -6.56
CA VAL A 286 16.96 -9.79 -7.87
C VAL A 286 17.49 -8.45 -8.35
N ASP A 287 17.55 -8.26 -9.66
CA ASP A 287 17.93 -6.99 -10.28
C ASP A 287 16.80 -5.96 -10.28
N SER A 288 15.56 -6.41 -10.11
CA SER A 288 14.39 -5.54 -10.00
C SER A 288 13.24 -6.24 -9.31
N PHE A 289 12.52 -5.49 -8.48
CA PHE A 289 11.35 -5.96 -7.75
C PHE A 289 10.14 -5.05 -8.01
N ARG A 290 8.93 -5.64 -8.04
CA ARG A 290 7.68 -4.88 -8.22
C ARG A 290 7.07 -4.56 -6.86
N TYR A 291 7.40 -3.41 -6.30
CA TYR A 291 6.87 -2.94 -5.02
C TYR A 291 5.72 -1.94 -5.22
N LEU A 292 4.57 -2.18 -4.59
CA LEU A 292 3.38 -1.31 -4.64
C LEU A 292 2.99 -0.87 -6.07
N GLY A 293 3.13 -1.80 -7.01
CA GLY A 293 2.79 -1.61 -8.43
C GLY A 293 3.88 -0.98 -9.29
N VAL A 294 5.03 -0.59 -8.74
CA VAL A 294 6.15 0.05 -9.43
C VAL A 294 7.36 -0.88 -9.46
N HIS A 295 8.03 -0.99 -10.62
CA HIS A 295 9.29 -1.72 -10.70
C HIS A 295 10.45 -0.84 -10.25
N ILE A 296 11.13 -1.24 -9.18
CA ILE A 296 12.38 -0.66 -8.70
C ILE A 296 13.51 -1.55 -9.21
N SER A 297 14.53 -0.96 -9.84
CA SER A 297 15.69 -1.67 -10.39
C SER A 297 16.93 -1.37 -9.56
N GLN A 298 17.90 -2.29 -9.53
CA GLN A 298 19.17 -2.13 -8.78
C GLN A 298 19.97 -0.89 -9.22
N ASP A 299 19.87 -0.53 -10.49
CA ASP A 299 20.51 0.64 -11.08
C ASP A 299 19.64 1.91 -10.97
N LEU A 300 18.46 1.81 -10.35
CA LEU A 300 17.39 2.82 -10.30
C LEU A 300 16.96 3.35 -11.68
N SER A 301 17.10 2.53 -12.72
CA SER A 301 16.51 2.79 -14.04
C SER A 301 15.02 2.50 -14.06
N TRP A 302 14.28 3.37 -14.74
CA TRP A 302 12.82 3.29 -14.88
C TRP A 302 12.37 2.64 -16.20
N SER A 303 13.29 2.20 -17.06
CA SER A 303 12.96 1.64 -18.38
C SER A 303 12.10 0.37 -18.28
N ARG A 304 12.37 -0.52 -17.30
CA ARG A 304 11.55 -1.72 -17.06
C ARG A 304 10.12 -1.35 -16.66
N HIS A 305 9.97 -0.40 -15.72
CA HIS A 305 8.67 0.09 -15.27
C HIS A 305 7.88 0.73 -16.42
N THR A 306 8.47 1.73 -17.07
CA THR A 306 7.82 2.50 -18.15
C THR A 306 7.49 1.64 -19.36
N SER A 307 8.34 0.68 -19.73
CA SER A 307 8.04 -0.29 -20.80
C SER A 307 6.83 -1.17 -20.45
N SER A 308 6.71 -1.61 -19.19
CA SER A 308 5.56 -2.38 -18.72
C SER A 308 4.26 -1.57 -18.76
N LEU A 309 4.31 -0.28 -18.38
CA LEU A 309 3.18 0.64 -18.46
C LEU A 309 2.76 0.88 -19.91
N ALA A 310 3.73 1.17 -20.79
CA ALA A 310 3.48 1.37 -22.22
C ALA A 310 2.82 0.14 -22.86
N LYS A 311 3.30 -1.07 -22.54
CA LYS A 311 2.71 -2.33 -23.03
C LYS A 311 1.25 -2.48 -22.59
N LYS A 312 0.97 -2.29 -21.30
CA LYS A 312 -0.41 -2.37 -20.75
C LYS A 312 -1.32 -1.31 -21.36
N ALA A 313 -0.85 -0.07 -21.47
CA ALA A 313 -1.64 1.04 -22.01
C ALA A 313 -1.92 0.85 -23.52
N ARG A 314 -0.96 0.32 -24.30
CA ARG A 314 -1.17 -0.03 -25.72
C ARG A 314 -2.23 -1.10 -25.92
N GLN A 315 -2.30 -2.10 -25.05
CA GLN A 315 -3.39 -3.10 -25.10
C GLN A 315 -4.76 -2.44 -24.92
N ARG A 316 -4.87 -1.39 -24.08
CA ARG A 316 -6.12 -0.66 -23.88
C ARG A 316 -6.47 0.29 -25.03
N LEU A 317 -5.48 0.77 -25.80
CA LEU A 317 -5.74 1.53 -27.03
C LEU A 317 -6.55 0.72 -28.06
N TYR A 318 -6.37 -0.61 -28.12
CA TYR A 318 -7.18 -1.44 -29.01
C TYR A 318 -8.68 -1.32 -28.69
N HIS A 319 -9.05 -1.42 -27.41
CA HIS A 319 -10.44 -1.25 -27.00
C HIS A 319 -10.94 0.17 -27.27
N LEU A 320 -10.11 1.20 -27.05
CA LEU A 320 -10.48 2.58 -27.38
C LEU A 320 -10.76 2.76 -28.88
N ARG A 321 -9.98 2.12 -29.77
CA ARG A 321 -10.27 2.10 -31.21
C ARG A 321 -11.58 1.41 -31.52
N ARG A 322 -11.82 0.23 -30.93
CA ARG A 322 -13.09 -0.50 -31.09
C ARG A 322 -14.29 0.35 -30.68
N LEU A 323 -14.20 1.08 -29.57
CA LEU A 323 -15.25 2.00 -29.12
C LEU A 323 -15.47 3.17 -30.09
N ARG A 324 -14.40 3.65 -30.72
CA ARG A 324 -14.48 4.65 -31.79
C ARG A 324 -15.16 4.08 -33.04
N ASP A 325 -14.86 2.84 -33.43
CA ASP A 325 -15.48 2.17 -34.58
C ASP A 325 -16.99 2.02 -34.38
N PHE A 326 -17.44 1.82 -33.13
CA PHE A 326 -18.86 1.85 -32.74
C PHE A 326 -19.47 3.26 -32.68
N ARG A 327 -18.75 4.29 -33.14
CA ARG A 327 -19.18 5.69 -33.22
C ARG A 327 -19.63 6.28 -31.88
N LEU A 328 -19.04 5.84 -30.77
CA LEU A 328 -19.36 6.42 -29.46
C LEU A 328 -18.96 7.90 -29.38
N PRO A 329 -19.70 8.73 -28.61
CA PRO A 329 -19.40 10.15 -28.46
C PRO A 329 -18.00 10.40 -27.90
N SER A 330 -17.33 11.47 -28.34
CA SER A 330 -15.97 11.81 -27.91
C SER A 330 -15.83 11.96 -26.38
N LYS A 331 -16.88 12.43 -25.70
CA LYS A 331 -16.93 12.50 -24.23
C LYS A 331 -16.80 11.12 -23.58
N VAL A 332 -17.47 10.10 -24.12
CA VAL A 332 -17.38 8.71 -23.63
C VAL A 332 -15.99 8.14 -23.90
N LEU A 333 -15.42 8.40 -25.07
CA LEU A 333 -14.06 7.96 -25.42
C LEU A 333 -13.00 8.61 -24.52
N ARG A 334 -13.13 9.91 -24.23
CA ARG A 334 -12.27 10.62 -23.28
C ARG A 334 -12.39 10.04 -21.87
N ASN A 335 -13.60 9.76 -21.41
CA ASN A 335 -13.81 9.10 -20.11
C ASN A 335 -13.16 7.71 -20.07
N PHE A 336 -13.31 6.91 -21.14
CA PHE A 336 -12.65 5.62 -21.24
C PHE A 336 -11.13 5.75 -21.18
N TYR A 337 -10.55 6.70 -21.92
CA TYR A 337 -9.12 7.00 -21.86
C TYR A 337 -8.68 7.33 -20.43
N THR A 338 -9.35 8.28 -19.77
CA THR A 338 -8.98 8.71 -18.41
C THR A 338 -9.06 7.56 -17.42
N CYS A 339 -10.13 6.75 -17.49
CA CYS A 339 -10.34 5.64 -16.56
C CYS A 339 -9.42 4.44 -16.80
N THR A 340 -9.03 4.14 -18.04
CA THR A 340 -8.37 2.86 -18.38
C THR A 340 -6.95 2.98 -18.92
N ILE A 341 -6.57 4.13 -19.49
CA ILE A 341 -5.26 4.35 -20.10
C ILE A 341 -4.46 5.34 -19.25
N GLU A 342 -5.02 6.53 -19.00
CA GLU A 342 -4.37 7.56 -18.19
C GLU A 342 -4.10 7.06 -16.76
N SER A 343 -5.06 6.35 -16.16
CA SER A 343 -4.89 5.74 -14.84
C SER A 343 -3.69 4.78 -14.75
N ILE A 344 -3.38 4.06 -15.83
CA ILE A 344 -2.20 3.19 -15.93
C ILE A 344 -0.93 4.05 -16.07
N LEU A 345 -0.96 5.03 -16.97
CA LEU A 345 0.22 5.86 -17.28
C LEU A 345 0.60 6.80 -16.13
N THR A 346 -0.37 7.18 -15.30
CA THR A 346 -0.19 8.16 -14.22
C THR A 346 -0.10 7.53 -12.83
N GLY A 347 -0.22 6.21 -12.73
CA GLY A 347 -0.05 5.47 -11.48
C GLY A 347 1.33 5.71 -10.86
N ASN A 348 1.34 6.22 -9.63
CA ASN A 348 2.54 6.63 -8.89
C ASN A 348 3.51 7.52 -9.70
N ILE A 349 3.01 8.35 -10.63
CA ILE A 349 3.83 9.12 -11.59
C ILE A 349 4.83 10.07 -10.91
N THR A 350 4.52 10.53 -9.70
CA THR A 350 5.35 11.46 -8.92
C THR A 350 6.68 10.84 -8.47
N VAL A 351 6.73 9.51 -8.37
CA VAL A 351 7.91 8.74 -7.96
C VAL A 351 8.93 8.57 -9.10
N TRP A 352 8.48 8.09 -10.27
CA TRP A 352 9.38 7.56 -11.30
C TRP A 352 9.59 8.50 -12.49
N PHE A 353 8.63 9.38 -12.80
CA PHE A 353 8.66 10.15 -14.04
C PHE A 353 9.81 11.16 -14.08
N GLY A 354 10.10 11.83 -12.95
CA GLY A 354 11.19 12.81 -12.84
C GLY A 354 12.58 12.23 -13.11
N ASN A 355 12.80 10.97 -12.76
CA ASN A 355 14.05 10.24 -12.97
C ASN A 355 14.05 9.37 -14.24
N SER A 356 12.92 9.26 -14.96
CA SER A 356 12.86 8.52 -16.22
C SER A 356 13.62 9.23 -17.34
N THR A 357 14.20 8.47 -18.28
CA THR A 357 14.94 9.04 -19.41
C THR A 357 14.02 9.79 -20.38
N LYS A 358 14.60 10.64 -21.23
CA LYS A 358 13.84 11.32 -22.30
C LYS A 358 13.16 10.31 -23.23
N GLN A 359 13.84 9.21 -23.55
CA GLN A 359 13.33 8.14 -24.39
C GLN A 359 12.13 7.44 -23.75
N ASP A 360 12.20 7.11 -22.46
CA ASP A 360 11.09 6.49 -21.72
C ASP A 360 9.84 7.40 -21.73
N ARG A 361 10.04 8.70 -21.43
CA ARG A 361 8.93 9.69 -21.42
C ARG A 361 8.30 9.83 -22.80
N GLN A 362 9.11 9.89 -23.86
CA GLN A 362 8.61 9.95 -25.24
C GLN A 362 7.85 8.68 -25.62
N ALA A 363 8.30 7.50 -25.17
CA ALA A 363 7.60 6.25 -25.41
C ALA A 363 6.19 6.24 -24.80
N LEU A 364 6.02 6.78 -23.60
CA LEU A 364 4.72 6.94 -22.94
C LEU A 364 3.88 8.05 -23.61
N GLN A 365 4.48 9.19 -23.94
CA GLN A 365 3.76 10.29 -24.60
C GLN A 365 3.21 9.89 -25.98
N ARG A 366 3.88 8.98 -26.70
CA ARG A 366 3.34 8.39 -27.94
C ARG A 366 2.02 7.64 -27.74
N VAL A 367 1.81 7.04 -26.56
CA VAL A 367 0.52 6.39 -26.22
C VAL A 367 -0.58 7.44 -26.08
N VAL A 368 -0.30 8.54 -25.36
CA VAL A 368 -1.23 9.66 -25.21
C VAL A 368 -1.59 10.25 -26.58
N ARG A 369 -0.58 10.56 -27.42
CA ARG A 369 -0.79 11.06 -28.79
C ARG A 369 -1.60 10.11 -29.66
N SER A 370 -1.47 8.81 -29.45
CA SER A 370 -2.29 7.83 -30.17
C SER A 370 -3.74 7.87 -29.70
N ALA A 371 -3.98 8.03 -28.40
CA ALA A 371 -5.32 8.21 -27.87
C ALA A 371 -5.96 9.51 -28.38
N GLU A 372 -5.23 10.63 -28.40
CA GLU A 372 -5.73 11.93 -28.91
C GLU A 372 -6.26 11.82 -30.34
N ARG A 373 -5.53 11.11 -31.20
CA ARG A 373 -5.96 10.87 -32.60
C ARG A 373 -7.22 10.03 -32.68
N ILE A 374 -7.39 9.05 -31.78
CA ILE A 374 -8.57 8.16 -31.77
C ILE A 374 -9.79 8.91 -31.23
N THR A 375 -9.62 9.72 -30.19
CA THR A 375 -10.72 10.45 -29.54
C THR A 375 -11.06 11.76 -30.24
N HIS A 376 -10.18 12.26 -31.12
CA HIS A 376 -10.24 13.60 -31.71
C HIS A 376 -10.43 14.69 -30.65
N SER A 377 -9.69 14.57 -29.55
CA SER A 377 -9.74 15.51 -28.44
C SER A 377 -8.34 15.73 -27.89
N GLU A 378 -8.04 16.95 -27.50
CA GLU A 378 -6.80 17.27 -26.79
C GLU A 378 -6.77 16.58 -25.41
N LEU A 379 -5.68 15.88 -25.13
CA LEU A 379 -5.46 15.18 -23.86
C LEU A 379 -4.25 15.79 -23.14
N PRO A 380 -4.27 15.85 -21.79
CA PRO A 380 -3.13 16.39 -21.05
C PRO A 380 -1.85 15.60 -21.34
N ASP A 381 -0.76 16.30 -21.62
CA ASP A 381 0.55 15.67 -21.73
C ASP A 381 1.02 15.17 -20.35
N LEU A 382 1.89 14.15 -20.36
CA LEU A 382 2.33 13.50 -19.12
C LEU A 382 3.22 14.40 -18.25
N GLN A 383 3.93 15.36 -18.85
CA GLN A 383 4.79 16.28 -18.11
C GLN A 383 3.94 17.28 -17.30
N THR A 384 2.88 17.82 -17.90
CA THR A 384 1.90 18.67 -17.22
C THR A 384 1.20 17.91 -16.11
N THR A 385 0.75 16.67 -16.37
CA THR A 385 0.12 15.83 -15.36
C THR A 385 1.06 15.50 -14.21
N TYR A 386 2.32 15.16 -14.49
CA TYR A 386 3.36 14.94 -13.48
C TYR A 386 3.53 16.17 -12.58
N TYR A 387 3.69 17.37 -13.16
CA TYR A 387 3.89 18.60 -12.37
C TYR A 387 2.69 18.90 -11.46
N LYS A 388 1.47 18.82 -12.01
CA LYS A 388 0.22 19.00 -11.22
C LYS A 388 0.11 18.01 -10.06
N ARG A 389 0.46 16.74 -10.31
CA ARG A 389 0.45 15.67 -9.28
C ARG A 389 1.51 15.93 -8.21
N CYS A 390 2.73 16.32 -8.61
CA CYS A 390 3.79 16.70 -7.67
C CYS A 390 3.33 17.83 -6.74
N GLN A 391 2.79 18.91 -7.30
CA GLN A 391 2.34 20.06 -6.53
C GLN A 391 1.19 19.71 -5.58
N THR A 392 0.19 18.97 -6.06
CA THR A 392 -0.97 18.54 -5.26
C THR A 392 -0.53 17.68 -4.08
N LYS A 393 0.36 16.73 -4.32
CA LYS A 393 0.89 15.85 -3.28
C LYS A 393 1.76 16.61 -2.28
N ALA A 394 2.64 17.49 -2.76
CA ALA A 394 3.46 18.32 -1.89
C ALA A 394 2.61 19.18 -0.94
N ARG A 395 1.55 19.84 -1.45
CA ARG A 395 0.60 20.60 -0.62
C ARG A 395 -0.09 19.73 0.43
N LYS A 396 -0.46 18.50 0.07
CA LYS A 396 -1.06 17.53 1.01
C LYS A 396 -0.09 17.14 2.12
N ILE A 397 1.18 16.92 1.80
CA ILE A 397 2.22 16.58 2.79
C ILE A 397 2.47 17.77 3.72
N VAL A 398 2.61 18.98 3.17
CA VAL A 398 2.84 20.21 3.94
C VAL A 398 1.72 20.49 4.95
N LYS A 399 0.46 20.29 4.54
CA LYS A 399 -0.72 20.52 5.38
C LYS A 399 -0.91 19.48 6.49
N ASP A 400 -0.19 18.37 6.44
CA ASP A 400 -0.34 17.26 7.36
C ASP A 400 0.93 17.09 8.21
N PRO A 401 0.95 17.61 9.46
CA PRO A 401 2.12 17.54 10.33
C PRO A 401 2.43 16.09 10.78
N THR A 402 1.46 15.18 10.65
CA THR A 402 1.62 13.75 10.98
C THR A 402 2.26 12.96 9.84
N HIS A 403 2.47 13.59 8.67
CA HIS A 403 3.14 12.94 7.55
C HIS A 403 4.62 12.73 7.86
N PRO A 404 5.17 11.49 7.73
CA PRO A 404 6.57 11.22 8.08
C PRO A 404 7.54 12.14 7.32
N ASN A 405 7.21 12.43 6.06
CA ASN A 405 7.96 13.34 5.19
C ASN A 405 7.60 14.84 5.32
N ASN A 406 6.74 15.26 6.26
CA ASN A 406 6.37 16.68 6.43
C ASN A 406 7.60 17.54 6.70
N ARG A 407 8.53 17.04 7.53
CA ARG A 407 9.77 17.73 7.93
C ARG A 407 10.70 18.08 6.76
N LEU A 408 10.56 17.41 5.60
CA LEU A 408 11.33 17.73 4.40
C LEU A 408 10.90 19.08 3.78
N PHE A 409 9.74 19.60 4.15
CA PHE A 409 9.20 20.88 3.66
C PHE A 409 9.31 21.97 4.73
N SER A 410 10.52 22.46 4.97
CA SER A 410 10.75 23.60 5.88
C SER A 410 10.72 24.94 5.13
N LEU A 411 10.02 25.93 5.66
CA LEU A 411 10.05 27.29 5.11
C LEU A 411 11.37 28.01 5.44
N LEU A 412 11.80 28.89 4.54
CA LEU A 412 12.84 29.88 4.84
C LEU A 412 12.30 30.94 5.81
N ARG A 413 13.20 31.72 6.43
CA ARG A 413 12.82 32.80 7.38
C ARG A 413 11.81 33.80 6.80
N SER A 414 11.79 33.99 5.48
CA SER A 414 10.81 34.86 4.81
C SER A 414 9.38 34.32 4.78
N GLY A 415 9.15 33.05 5.13
CA GLY A 415 7.85 32.38 5.08
C GLY A 415 7.29 32.11 3.68
N ARG A 416 7.94 32.59 2.61
CA ARG A 416 7.41 32.54 1.23
C ARG A 416 7.85 31.32 0.42
N ARG A 417 9.07 30.82 0.69
CA ARG A 417 9.70 29.74 -0.07
C ARG A 417 10.16 28.63 0.86
N PHE A 418 10.03 27.39 0.39
CA PHE A 418 10.59 26.21 1.03
C PHE A 418 12.09 26.11 0.79
N ARG A 419 12.82 25.65 1.80
CA ARG A 419 14.25 25.37 1.74
C ARG A 419 14.51 24.24 0.75
N SER A 420 15.45 24.44 -0.17
CA SER A 420 15.87 23.37 -1.07
C SER A 420 16.64 22.29 -0.30
N LEU A 421 16.35 21.03 -0.60
CA LEU A 421 17.10 19.90 -0.06
C LEU A 421 18.50 19.86 -0.68
N LYS A 422 19.51 19.58 0.14
CA LYS A 422 20.88 19.35 -0.32
C LYS A 422 20.91 18.08 -1.17
N ALA A 423 21.43 18.19 -2.39
CA ALA A 423 21.57 17.06 -3.29
C ALA A 423 22.75 17.29 -4.25
N LYS A 424 23.73 16.38 -4.24
CA LYS A 424 24.93 16.43 -5.09
C LYS A 424 24.64 15.81 -6.45
N THR A 425 23.98 14.65 -6.46
CA THR A 425 23.66 13.89 -7.67
C THR A 425 22.39 14.35 -8.37
N GLU A 426 22.36 14.22 -9.70
CA GLU A 426 21.15 14.47 -10.50
C GLU A 426 20.00 13.52 -10.13
N ARG A 427 20.32 12.29 -9.71
CA ARG A 427 19.31 11.29 -9.34
C ARG A 427 18.51 11.72 -8.11
N LEU A 428 19.17 12.23 -7.07
CA LEU A 428 18.48 12.81 -5.91
C LEU A 428 17.76 14.10 -6.29
N LYS A 429 18.40 15.03 -7.03
CA LYS A 429 17.78 16.29 -7.49
C LYS A 429 16.51 16.09 -8.33
N ARG A 430 16.36 14.97 -9.02
CA ARG A 430 15.21 14.62 -9.87
C ARG A 430 14.19 13.71 -9.18
N SER A 431 14.47 13.29 -7.94
CA SER A 431 13.51 12.56 -7.10
C SER A 431 12.35 13.45 -6.65
N PHE A 432 11.32 12.83 -6.08
CA PHE A 432 10.07 13.50 -5.75
C PHE A 432 10.24 14.75 -4.87
N PHE A 433 10.88 14.66 -3.70
CA PHE A 433 10.89 15.79 -2.74
C PHE A 433 11.61 17.04 -3.26
N PRO A 434 12.82 16.97 -3.85
CA PRO A 434 13.45 18.14 -4.44
C PRO A 434 12.64 18.75 -5.60
N GLN A 435 11.99 17.92 -6.43
CA GLN A 435 11.12 18.40 -7.51
C GLN A 435 9.83 19.04 -6.97
N ALA A 436 9.23 18.45 -5.94
CA ALA A 436 8.05 18.97 -5.25
C ALA A 436 8.33 20.34 -4.64
N ILE A 437 9.46 20.52 -3.95
CA ILE A 437 9.88 21.80 -3.38
C ILE A 437 10.09 22.86 -4.46
N ARG A 438 10.76 22.49 -5.57
CA ARG A 438 10.92 23.40 -6.72
C ARG A 438 9.57 23.81 -7.32
N ALA A 439 8.65 22.87 -7.49
CA ALA A 439 7.32 23.13 -8.01
C ALA A 439 6.50 24.05 -7.07
N LEU A 440 6.61 23.89 -5.75
CA LEU A 440 5.97 24.79 -4.78
C LEU A 440 6.61 26.19 -4.79
N ASN A 441 7.93 26.29 -4.93
CA ASN A 441 8.63 27.59 -4.96
C ASN A 441 8.44 28.37 -6.26
N GLN A 442 8.07 27.71 -7.36
CA GLN A 442 7.77 28.35 -8.66
C GLN A 442 6.30 28.77 -8.80
N GLY A 443 5.40 28.15 -8.04
CA GLY A 443 3.95 28.38 -8.11
C GLY A 443 3.39 29.30 -7.03
N ASN A 444 4.26 30.02 -6.30
CA ASN A 444 3.92 31.02 -5.28
C ASN A 444 4.31 32.42 -5.74
#